data_AF-A0AAQ3KEI0-F1
#
_entry.id   AF-A0AAQ3KEI0-F1
#
_cell.length_a   1.000
_cell.length_b   1.000
_cell.length_c   1.000
_cell.angle_alpha   90.00
_cell.angle_beta   90.00
_cell.angle_gamma   90.00
#
_symmetry.space_group_name_H-M   'P 1'
#
loop_
_entity.id
_entity.type
_entity.pdbx_description
1 polymer ?
#
loop_
_entity_poly.entity_id
_entity_poly.type
_entity_poly.pdbx_seq_one_letter_code
_entity_poly.pdbx_strand_id
1 'polypeptide(L)'
;MEQNQTGATSELVAAQEGCCLTRCTRAPSYAAASEALPHSSHPPAQCRILQCRRRDDRGNVGDWVRREIGMGKKVIGIVSVSLLPVESGADISLGFFIGLLKALLAAVFMNVYVVGLNQLFDIEIDKVNKPSLPLASGEFSLETGAVIVAIFCIMSFTMGVQSRSPPLLSALLSSFFLGSAYSIKLPFLRWKQNAFLAASCILCVRAVVVQLAFFMHMQRYVLGRPVTLTKPVVFATAFMCFFSAVIALFKDIPDVEGDRHFGIKSLSVSLGQEKVFWLCIKLLSTAYAAAIMVGASSPNKYKGTLTMLGHGFLASILWIRAKSINIENKESVTAFYMFIWKLFYAEYFLIPFVH
;
A
#
# COMPACT_ATOMS: atom_id res chain seq x y z
N MET A 1 9.27 15.90 66.09
CA MET A 1 10.36 15.33 65.26
C MET A 1 9.71 14.68 64.06
N GLU A 2 9.51 15.44 62.99
CA GLU A 2 9.35 14.94 61.62
C GLU A 2 9.24 16.16 60.69
N GLN A 3 9.65 15.96 59.43
CA GLN A 3 9.75 16.92 58.32
C GLN A 3 11.08 17.68 58.20
N ASN A 4 11.99 17.14 57.37
CA ASN A 4 12.49 17.84 56.17
C ASN A 4 13.38 16.92 55.30
N GLN A 5 12.83 16.29 54.24
CA GLN A 5 13.61 15.70 53.14
C GLN A 5 12.80 15.70 51.85
N THR A 6 12.67 16.87 51.22
CA THR A 6 12.16 17.04 49.85
C THR A 6 13.20 17.77 49.01
N GLY A 7 14.32 17.10 48.71
CA GLY A 7 15.41 17.69 47.93
C GLY A 7 16.28 16.73 47.11
N ALA A 8 16.04 15.42 47.12
CA ALA A 8 16.98 14.45 46.50
C ALA A 8 16.41 13.65 45.31
N THR A 9 15.17 13.90 44.88
CA THR A 9 14.52 13.12 43.81
C THR A 9 14.47 13.81 42.44
N SER A 10 14.83 15.09 42.32
CA SER A 10 14.83 15.80 41.03
C SER A 10 16.15 15.71 40.25
N GLU A 11 17.28 15.45 40.90
CA GLU A 11 18.59 15.38 40.23
C GLU A 11 18.91 14.00 39.63
N LEU A 12 18.29 12.92 40.15
CA LEU A 12 18.50 11.55 39.66
C LEU A 12 17.71 11.21 38.39
N VAL A 13 16.58 11.89 38.14
CA VAL A 13 15.79 11.68 36.90
C VAL A 13 16.41 12.44 35.72
N ALA A 14 17.01 13.61 35.97
CA ALA A 14 17.70 14.40 34.94
C ALA A 14 18.99 13.73 34.43
N ALA A 15 19.64 12.88 35.24
CA ALA A 15 20.84 12.16 34.83
C ALA A 15 20.57 10.94 33.93
N GLN A 16 19.33 10.43 33.89
CA GLN A 16 18.95 9.27 33.07
C GLN A 16 18.46 9.65 31.66
N GLU A 17 17.93 10.86 31.48
CA GLU A 17 17.46 11.33 30.16
C GLU A 17 18.55 12.04 29.33
N GLY A 18 19.67 12.41 29.95
CA GLY A 18 20.77 13.17 29.31
C GLY A 18 21.71 12.36 28.40
N CYS A 19 21.56 11.03 28.28
CA CYS A 19 22.57 10.18 27.63
C CYS A 19 22.22 9.70 26.21
N CYS A 20 21.09 10.11 25.62
CA CYS A 20 20.61 9.59 24.33
C CYS A 20 20.66 10.58 23.14
N LEU A 21 21.36 11.72 23.25
CA LEU A 21 21.43 12.72 22.18
C LEU A 21 22.87 13.16 21.88
N THR A 22 23.72 12.24 21.41
CA THR A 22 24.99 12.62 20.78
C THR A 22 24.77 12.88 19.30
N ARG A 23 24.68 14.16 18.94
CA ARG A 23 24.79 14.71 17.59
C ARG A 23 26.04 14.12 16.89
N CYS A 24 25.87 13.57 15.69
CA CYS A 24 26.96 13.22 14.78
C CYS A 24 27.73 14.49 14.38
N THR A 25 28.76 14.84 15.14
CA THR A 25 29.80 15.77 14.71
C THR A 25 31.12 15.03 14.64
N ARG A 26 31.84 15.22 13.53
CA ARG A 26 33.14 14.59 13.23
C ARG A 26 34.07 14.77 14.43
N ALA A 27 34.62 13.68 14.95
CA ALA A 27 35.76 13.74 15.87
C ALA A 27 36.90 12.82 15.36
N PRO A 28 38.17 13.23 15.53
CA PRO A 28 39.32 12.65 14.87
C PRO A 28 39.91 11.46 15.66
N SER A 29 40.67 10.63 14.94
CA SER A 29 41.37 9.46 15.46
C SER A 29 42.43 9.82 16.50
N TYR A 30 42.31 9.33 17.73
CA TYR A 30 43.45 9.07 18.61
C TYR A 30 43.21 7.82 19.46
N ALA A 31 44.30 7.09 19.66
CA ALA A 31 44.40 5.81 20.37
C ALA A 31 44.71 5.99 21.87
N ALA A 32 44.69 4.86 22.59
CA ALA A 32 45.14 4.60 23.98
C ALA A 32 44.13 4.99 25.10
N ALA A 33 44.04 4.32 26.25
CA ALA A 33 44.86 3.31 26.90
C ALA A 33 44.00 2.43 27.84
N SER A 34 44.52 1.25 28.21
CA SER A 34 43.95 0.38 29.23
C SER A 34 44.31 0.84 30.64
N GLU A 35 43.32 0.92 31.54
CA GLU A 35 43.55 0.87 32.99
C GLU A 35 42.46 0.01 33.64
N ALA A 36 42.91 -0.95 34.46
CA ALA A 36 42.08 -1.91 35.19
C ALA A 36 41.86 -1.41 36.62
N LEU A 37 40.61 -1.47 37.12
CA LEU A 37 40.29 -1.35 38.54
C LEU A 37 39.20 -2.38 38.95
N PRO A 38 39.16 -2.80 40.23
CA PRO A 38 38.69 -4.13 40.64
C PRO A 38 37.23 -4.18 41.14
N HIS A 39 36.63 -5.36 40.98
CA HIS A 39 35.49 -5.94 41.71
C HIS A 39 34.34 -5.02 42.17
N SER A 40 33.27 -4.97 41.37
CA SER A 40 31.91 -4.67 41.84
C SER A 40 30.94 -5.77 41.39
N SER A 41 30.21 -6.37 42.33
CA SER A 41 29.29 -7.48 42.18
C SER A 41 27.89 -7.07 41.69
N HIS A 42 27.81 -6.47 40.51
CA HIS A 42 26.58 -6.33 39.73
C HIS A 42 26.93 -6.42 38.23
N PRO A 43 26.18 -7.16 37.40
CA PRO A 43 26.43 -7.16 35.97
C PRO A 43 26.17 -5.74 35.45
N PRO A 44 27.13 -5.08 34.77
CA PRO A 44 26.83 -3.80 34.14
C PRO A 44 25.73 -4.03 33.12
N ALA A 45 24.68 -3.21 33.18
CA ALA A 45 23.66 -3.16 32.15
C ALA A 45 24.38 -3.04 30.80
N GLN A 46 24.22 -4.05 29.94
CA GLN A 46 24.73 -4.02 28.58
C GLN A 46 24.07 -2.82 27.90
N CYS A 47 24.76 -1.68 27.93
CA CYS A 47 24.53 -0.60 27.01
C CYS A 47 24.80 -1.23 25.64
N ARG A 48 23.73 -1.63 24.93
CA ARG A 48 23.84 -2.03 23.54
C ARG A 48 24.43 -0.82 22.84
N ILE A 49 25.73 -0.88 22.58
CA ILE A 49 26.36 -0.06 21.57
C ILE A 49 25.54 -0.37 20.32
N LEU A 50 24.61 0.54 19.98
CA LEU A 50 24.11 0.66 18.64
C LEU A 50 25.38 0.93 17.82
N GLN A 51 25.97 -0.15 17.31
CA GLN A 51 26.92 -0.03 16.23
C GLN A 51 26.16 0.76 15.18
N CYS A 52 26.49 2.05 15.05
CA CYS A 52 26.30 2.79 13.83
C CYS A 52 27.17 2.09 12.80
N ARG A 53 26.70 0.94 12.33
CA ARG A 53 27.13 0.36 11.08
C ARG A 53 26.82 1.47 10.10
N ARG A 54 27.86 2.15 9.60
CA ARG A 54 27.75 2.86 8.32
C ARG A 54 27.31 1.79 7.33
N ARG A 55 26.00 1.64 7.18
CA ARG A 55 25.43 0.96 6.04
C ARG A 55 25.68 1.96 4.93
N ASP A 56 26.71 1.69 4.14
CA ASP A 56 26.86 2.24 2.81
C ASP A 56 25.76 1.65 1.89
N ASP A 57 24.52 1.64 2.37
CA ASP A 57 23.33 1.34 1.60
C ASP A 57 22.92 2.67 0.98
N ARG A 58 23.64 3.11 -0.07
CA ARG A 58 22.98 3.95 -1.06
C ARG A 58 21.83 3.11 -1.61
N GLY A 59 20.62 3.41 -1.15
CA GLY A 59 19.44 2.64 -1.49
C GLY A 59 19.35 2.37 -2.98
N ASN A 60 19.21 1.10 -3.35
CA ASN A 60 19.02 0.75 -4.75
C ASN A 60 17.57 1.08 -5.13
N VAL A 61 17.39 2.02 -6.07
CA VAL A 61 16.07 2.37 -6.61
C VAL A 61 15.30 1.14 -7.07
N GLY A 62 15.98 0.15 -7.65
CA GLY A 62 15.35 -1.10 -8.08
C GLY A 62 14.81 -1.95 -6.91
N ASP A 63 15.51 -1.99 -5.79
CA ASP A 63 15.06 -2.71 -4.60
C ASP A 63 13.92 -1.99 -3.89
N TRP A 64 13.95 -0.65 -3.86
CA TRP A 64 12.83 0.16 -3.40
C TRP A 64 11.58 -0.06 -4.25
N VAL A 65 11.71 0.03 -5.58
CA VAL A 65 10.59 -0.21 -6.51
C VAL A 65 10.01 -1.61 -6.32
N ARG A 66 10.85 -2.62 -6.06
CA ARG A 66 10.42 -3.99 -5.83
C ARG A 66 9.68 -4.17 -4.51
N ARG A 67 10.23 -3.65 -3.40
CA ARG A 67 9.74 -3.91 -2.04
C ARG A 67 8.57 -3.03 -1.64
N GLU A 68 8.68 -1.72 -1.87
CA GLU A 68 7.78 -0.73 -1.27
C GLU A 68 6.63 -0.34 -2.19
N ILE A 69 6.82 -0.39 -3.51
CA ILE A 69 5.82 0.05 -4.49
C ILE A 69 4.80 -1.05 -4.81
N GLY A 70 5.05 -2.29 -4.38
CA GLY A 70 4.17 -3.42 -4.64
C GLY A 70 4.08 -3.74 -6.13
N MET A 71 5.21 -3.72 -6.85
CA MET A 71 5.27 -3.95 -8.30
C MET A 71 4.53 -5.23 -8.72
N GLY A 72 4.84 -6.36 -8.09
CA GLY A 72 4.22 -7.65 -8.42
C GLY A 72 2.70 -7.67 -8.21
N LYS A 73 2.23 -6.89 -7.22
CA LYS A 73 0.81 -6.76 -6.89
C LYS A 73 0.03 -6.02 -7.99
N LYS A 74 0.56 -4.93 -8.53
CA LYS A 74 -0.05 -4.19 -9.65
C LYS A 74 -0.05 -4.99 -10.94
N VAL A 75 1.02 -5.73 -11.21
CA VAL A 75 1.17 -6.56 -12.41
C VAL A 75 0.06 -7.63 -12.48
N ILE A 76 -0.22 -8.33 -11.38
CA ILE A 76 -1.27 -9.36 -11.32
C ILE A 76 -2.63 -8.80 -11.78
N GLY A 77 -3.03 -7.64 -11.24
CA GLY A 77 -4.32 -7.04 -11.56
C GLY A 77 -4.44 -6.63 -13.02
N ILE A 78 -3.42 -5.95 -13.55
CA ILE A 78 -3.42 -5.49 -14.95
C ILE A 78 -3.40 -6.67 -15.91
N VAL A 79 -2.57 -7.69 -15.65
CA VAL A 79 -2.51 -8.91 -16.48
C VAL A 79 -3.87 -9.61 -16.49
N SER A 80 -4.47 -9.83 -15.31
CA SER A 80 -5.78 -10.46 -15.21
C SER A 80 -6.87 -9.72 -16.00
N VAL A 81 -6.98 -8.40 -15.82
CA VAL A 81 -7.95 -7.56 -16.55
C VAL A 81 -7.69 -7.59 -18.06
N SER A 82 -6.41 -7.62 -18.45
CA SER A 82 -5.98 -7.64 -19.86
C SER A 82 -6.28 -8.96 -20.56
N LEU A 83 -6.52 -10.04 -19.82
CA LEU A 83 -6.95 -11.33 -20.35
C LEU A 83 -8.46 -11.43 -20.54
N LEU A 84 -9.26 -10.56 -19.91
CA LEU A 84 -10.73 -10.61 -20.04
C LEU A 84 -11.29 -10.41 -21.47
N PRO A 85 -10.67 -9.63 -22.37
CA PRO A 85 -11.15 -9.51 -23.74
C PRO A 85 -10.61 -10.62 -24.68
N VAL A 86 -9.83 -11.58 -24.17
CA VAL A 86 -9.32 -12.72 -24.95
C VAL A 86 -10.44 -13.74 -25.16
N GLU A 87 -10.73 -14.04 -26.42
CA GLU A 87 -11.80 -14.97 -26.83
C GLU A 87 -11.23 -16.29 -27.34
N SER A 88 -10.02 -16.27 -27.90
CA SER A 88 -9.36 -17.47 -28.43
C SER A 88 -7.84 -17.43 -28.25
N GLY A 89 -7.17 -18.58 -28.41
CA GLY A 89 -5.72 -18.65 -28.35
C GLY A 89 -4.99 -17.81 -29.42
N ALA A 90 -5.66 -17.52 -30.55
CA ALA A 90 -5.11 -16.67 -31.61
C ALA A 90 -4.94 -15.21 -31.18
N ASP A 91 -5.70 -14.76 -30.17
CA ASP A 91 -5.58 -13.41 -29.62
C ASP A 91 -4.25 -13.20 -28.88
N ILE A 92 -3.65 -14.29 -28.38
CA ILE A 92 -2.39 -14.28 -27.63
C ILE A 92 -1.23 -14.24 -28.64
N SER A 93 -1.13 -13.12 -29.32
CA SER A 93 -0.10 -12.83 -30.33
C SER A 93 1.05 -12.00 -29.74
N LEU A 94 2.12 -11.82 -30.52
CA LEU A 94 3.17 -10.86 -30.17
C LEU A 94 2.62 -9.45 -29.96
N GLY A 95 1.62 -9.04 -30.75
CA GLY A 95 0.93 -7.76 -30.60
C GLY A 95 0.25 -7.62 -29.24
N PHE A 96 -0.38 -8.69 -28.74
CA PHE A 96 -0.96 -8.74 -27.40
C PHE A 96 0.08 -8.50 -26.31
N PHE A 97 1.21 -9.22 -26.36
CA PHE A 97 2.28 -9.04 -25.38
C PHE A 97 2.89 -7.65 -25.41
N ILE A 98 3.09 -7.07 -26.60
CA ILE A 98 3.59 -5.69 -26.74
C ILE A 98 2.60 -4.69 -26.15
N GLY A 99 1.30 -4.84 -26.44
CA GLY A 99 0.25 -3.99 -25.89
C GLY A 99 0.18 -4.06 -24.37
N LEU A 100 0.15 -5.28 -23.84
CA LEU A 100 0.16 -5.55 -22.40
C LEU A 100 1.41 -4.97 -21.71
N LEU A 101 2.60 -5.16 -22.29
CA LEU A 101 3.85 -4.65 -21.72
C LEU A 101 3.86 -3.11 -21.66
N LYS A 102 3.38 -2.44 -22.72
CA LYS A 102 3.24 -0.97 -22.74
C LYS A 102 2.32 -0.48 -21.63
N ALA A 103 1.16 -1.12 -21.47
CA ALA A 103 0.21 -0.78 -20.42
C ALA A 103 0.78 -1.02 -19.01
N LEU A 104 1.43 -2.16 -18.81
CA LEU A 104 2.05 -2.53 -17.54
C LEU A 104 3.13 -1.54 -17.10
N LEU A 105 4.08 -1.24 -17.98
CA LEU A 105 5.19 -0.33 -17.67
C LEU A 105 4.67 1.08 -17.39
N ALA A 106 3.74 1.59 -18.19
CA ALA A 106 3.13 2.90 -17.96
C ALA A 106 2.45 2.97 -16.58
N ALA A 107 1.70 1.94 -16.20
CA ALA A 107 0.99 1.85 -14.94
C ALA A 107 1.94 1.71 -13.73
N VAL A 108 2.99 0.91 -13.88
CA VAL A 108 4.05 0.75 -12.87
C VAL A 108 4.72 2.10 -12.61
N PHE A 109 5.10 2.82 -13.65
CA PHE A 109 5.73 4.13 -13.52
C PHE A 109 4.79 5.15 -12.85
N MET A 110 3.50 5.13 -13.20
CA MET A 110 2.51 5.97 -12.53
C MET A 110 2.35 5.60 -11.05
N ASN A 111 2.41 4.32 -10.71
CA ASN A 111 2.33 3.88 -9.32
C ASN A 111 3.57 4.31 -8.51
N VAL A 112 4.76 4.31 -9.12
CA VAL A 112 5.98 4.87 -8.53
C VAL A 112 5.78 6.35 -8.23
N TYR A 113 5.24 7.12 -9.19
CA TYR A 113 4.89 8.52 -8.99
C TYR A 113 3.91 8.71 -7.83
N VAL A 114 2.77 8.02 -7.82
CA VAL A 114 1.72 8.20 -6.79
C VAL A 114 2.23 7.85 -5.39
N VAL A 115 2.93 6.71 -5.24
CA VAL A 115 3.45 6.26 -3.93
C VAL A 115 4.62 7.11 -3.47
N GLY A 116 5.54 7.47 -4.37
CA GLY A 116 6.67 8.33 -4.03
C GLY A 116 6.25 9.76 -3.71
N LEU A 117 5.27 10.32 -4.44
CA LEU A 117 4.69 11.62 -4.14
C LEU A 117 4.08 11.63 -2.74
N ASN A 118 3.35 10.58 -2.36
CA ASN A 118 2.81 10.47 -1.01
C ASN A 118 3.93 10.56 0.05
N GLN A 119 5.00 9.79 -0.11
CA GLN A 119 6.13 9.79 0.82
C GLN A 119 6.82 11.17 0.92
N LEU A 120 6.99 11.88 -0.20
CA LEU A 120 7.59 13.23 -0.20
C LEU A 120 6.83 14.23 0.69
N PHE A 121 5.49 14.13 0.73
CA PHE A 121 4.66 15.04 1.54
C PHE A 121 4.38 14.54 2.96
N ASP A 122 4.70 13.28 3.26
CA ASP A 122 4.36 12.60 4.51
C ASP A 122 5.57 12.16 5.34
N ILE A 123 6.78 12.62 5.04
CA ILE A 123 8.03 12.22 5.73
C ILE A 123 7.87 12.15 7.25
N GLU A 124 7.38 13.20 7.90
CA GLU A 124 7.22 13.23 9.37
C GLU A 124 6.14 12.27 9.89
N ILE A 125 5.09 12.01 9.10
CA ILE A 125 4.04 11.05 9.46
C ILE A 125 4.59 9.62 9.30
N ASP A 126 5.31 9.38 8.21
CA ASP A 126 5.89 8.07 7.89
C ASP A 126 7.05 7.72 8.82
N LYS A 127 7.77 8.68 9.42
CA LYS A 127 8.72 8.40 10.52
C LYS A 127 8.07 7.69 11.70
N VAL A 128 6.79 7.97 11.97
CA VAL A 128 6.03 7.34 13.05
C VAL A 128 5.39 6.03 12.58
N ASN A 129 4.69 6.06 11.44
CA ASN A 129 3.90 4.91 11.00
C ASN A 129 4.73 3.86 10.25
N LYS A 130 5.73 4.28 9.47
CA LYS A 130 6.47 3.46 8.50
C LYS A 130 7.97 3.87 8.45
N PRO A 131 8.71 3.77 9.57
CA PRO A 131 10.07 4.31 9.70
C PRO A 131 11.09 3.68 8.74
N SER A 132 10.78 2.52 8.17
CA SER A 132 11.64 1.83 7.20
C SER A 132 11.57 2.39 5.77
N LEU A 133 10.62 3.28 5.46
CA LEU A 133 10.50 3.86 4.12
C LEU A 133 11.71 4.75 3.79
N PRO A 134 12.24 4.75 2.54
CA PRO A 134 13.54 5.38 2.26
C PRO A 134 13.62 6.88 2.58
N LEU A 135 12.53 7.63 2.37
CA LEU A 135 12.50 9.05 2.70
C LEU A 135 12.34 9.30 4.21
N ALA A 136 11.65 8.41 4.92
CA ALA A 136 11.48 8.49 6.38
C ALA A 136 12.74 8.05 7.14
N SER A 137 13.42 7.02 6.63
CA SER A 137 14.67 6.46 7.18
C SER A 137 15.90 7.31 6.87
N GLY A 138 15.82 8.19 5.87
CA GLY A 138 16.93 8.99 5.37
C GLY A 138 17.84 8.25 4.37
N GLU A 139 17.45 7.06 3.92
CA GLU A 139 18.13 6.32 2.84
C GLU A 139 18.14 7.11 1.53
N PHE A 140 17.04 7.84 1.24
CA PHE A 140 16.96 8.81 0.16
C PHE A 140 16.89 10.24 0.68
N SER A 141 17.63 11.14 0.05
CA SER A 141 17.45 12.57 0.25
C SER A 141 16.12 13.05 -0.37
N LEU A 142 15.62 14.19 0.10
CA LEU A 142 14.42 14.83 -0.46
C LEU A 142 14.56 15.09 -1.96
N GLU A 143 15.73 15.59 -2.38
CA GLU A 143 16.04 15.88 -3.78
C GLU A 143 16.03 14.60 -4.63
N THR A 144 16.69 13.54 -4.15
CA THR A 144 16.69 12.23 -4.81
C THR A 144 15.27 11.69 -4.98
N GLY A 145 14.46 11.74 -3.92
CA GLY A 145 13.06 11.32 -3.98
C GLY A 145 12.24 12.13 -4.99
N ALA A 146 12.39 13.46 -5.01
CA ALA A 146 11.69 14.34 -5.93
C ALA A 146 12.07 14.06 -7.40
N VAL A 147 13.37 13.88 -7.68
CA VAL A 147 13.88 13.54 -9.02
C VAL A 147 13.33 12.19 -9.49
N ILE A 148 13.35 11.17 -8.63
CA ILE A 148 12.78 9.85 -8.95
C ILE A 148 11.30 10.00 -9.31
N VAL A 149 10.51 10.63 -8.43
CA VAL A 149 9.06 10.81 -8.64
C VAL A 149 8.77 11.56 -9.95
N ALA A 150 9.52 12.61 -10.26
CA ALA A 150 9.37 13.38 -11.49
C ALA A 150 9.71 12.56 -12.75
N ILE A 151 10.84 11.85 -12.75
CA ILE A 151 11.27 11.02 -13.89
C ILE A 151 10.23 9.94 -14.18
N PHE A 152 9.78 9.21 -13.16
CA PHE A 152 8.78 8.15 -13.34
C PHE A 152 7.43 8.69 -13.83
N CYS A 153 7.04 9.90 -13.41
CA CYS A 153 5.85 10.58 -13.95
C CYS A 153 5.99 10.85 -15.45
N ILE A 154 7.12 11.44 -15.88
CA ILE A 154 7.40 11.74 -17.28
C ILE A 154 7.45 10.46 -18.12
N MET A 155 8.14 9.43 -17.63
CA MET A 155 8.20 8.14 -18.32
C MET A 155 6.81 7.53 -18.48
N SER A 156 5.97 7.57 -17.44
CA SER A 156 4.60 7.05 -17.50
C SER A 156 3.78 7.75 -18.59
N PHE A 157 3.75 9.09 -18.60
CA PHE A 157 3.00 9.85 -19.61
C PHE A 157 3.56 9.67 -21.02
N THR A 158 4.89 9.60 -21.17
CA THR A 158 5.53 9.32 -22.45
C THR A 158 5.02 8.00 -23.03
N MET A 159 4.96 6.94 -22.21
CA MET A 159 4.40 5.65 -22.64
C MET A 159 2.90 5.74 -22.92
N GLY A 160 2.15 6.48 -22.11
CA GLY A 160 0.73 6.75 -22.32
C GLY A 160 0.45 7.37 -23.69
N VAL A 161 1.18 8.41 -24.06
CA VAL A 161 1.05 9.09 -25.36
C VAL A 161 1.49 8.17 -26.50
N GLN A 162 2.64 7.49 -26.36
CA GLN A 162 3.16 6.55 -27.37
C GLN A 162 2.23 5.36 -27.61
N SER A 163 1.41 4.97 -26.62
CA SER A 163 0.45 3.87 -26.77
C SER A 163 -0.67 4.19 -27.76
N ARG A 164 -0.95 5.48 -28.03
CA ARG A 164 -2.09 5.96 -28.82
C ARG A 164 -3.44 5.41 -28.35
N SER A 165 -3.55 5.08 -27.07
CA SER A 165 -4.75 4.54 -26.43
C SER A 165 -5.34 5.59 -25.47
N PRO A 166 -6.41 6.30 -25.87
CA PRO A 166 -7.14 7.20 -24.99
C PRO A 166 -7.57 6.58 -23.66
N PRO A 167 -8.04 5.32 -23.57
CA PRO A 167 -8.31 4.69 -22.27
C PRO A 167 -7.08 4.58 -21.38
N LEU A 168 -5.93 4.20 -21.94
CA LEU A 168 -4.70 4.10 -21.15
C LEU A 168 -4.24 5.48 -20.69
N LEU A 169 -4.23 6.47 -21.59
CA LEU A 169 -3.84 7.84 -21.24
C LEU A 169 -4.78 8.46 -20.20
N SER A 170 -6.10 8.23 -20.31
CA SER A 170 -7.07 8.71 -19.33
C SER A 170 -6.83 8.07 -17.97
N ALA A 171 -6.49 6.78 -17.91
CA ALA A 171 -6.12 6.13 -16.64
C ALA A 171 -4.91 6.76 -15.97
N LEU A 172 -3.89 7.11 -16.76
CA LEU A 172 -2.68 7.78 -16.25
C LEU A 172 -2.98 9.20 -15.77
N LEU A 173 -3.76 9.97 -16.54
CA LEU A 173 -4.19 11.32 -16.15
C LEU A 173 -5.03 11.30 -14.87
N SER A 174 -6.01 10.39 -14.79
CA SER A 174 -6.83 10.22 -13.58
C SER A 174 -5.98 9.80 -12.38
N SER A 175 -5.03 8.88 -12.56
CA SER A 175 -4.14 8.44 -11.47
C SER A 175 -3.21 9.54 -11.00
N PHE A 176 -2.66 10.32 -11.93
CA PHE A 176 -1.83 11.49 -11.65
C PHE A 176 -2.60 12.54 -10.85
N PHE A 177 -3.80 12.91 -11.34
CA PHE A 177 -4.64 13.91 -10.68
C PHE A 177 -5.06 13.45 -9.29
N LEU A 178 -5.62 12.24 -9.16
CA LEU A 178 -6.10 11.72 -7.89
C LEU A 178 -4.94 11.49 -6.90
N GLY A 179 -3.77 11.02 -7.36
CA GLY A 179 -2.58 10.88 -6.51
C GLY A 179 -2.03 12.22 -6.03
N SER A 180 -2.04 13.23 -6.90
CA SER A 180 -1.68 14.62 -6.56
C SER A 180 -2.64 15.23 -5.56
N ALA A 181 -3.94 15.17 -5.85
CA ALA A 181 -4.99 15.70 -4.98
C ALA A 181 -5.02 15.00 -3.62
N TYR A 182 -4.68 13.71 -3.58
CA TYR A 182 -4.53 12.96 -2.34
C TYR A 182 -3.37 13.49 -1.48
N SER A 183 -2.21 13.79 -2.07
CA SER A 183 -0.95 13.94 -1.34
C SER A 183 -0.51 15.40 -1.11
N ILE A 184 -0.68 16.28 -2.10
CA ILE A 184 -0.07 17.62 -2.12
C ILE A 184 -0.69 18.54 -1.06
N LYS A 185 0.16 19.28 -0.32
CA LYS A 185 -0.23 20.27 0.70
C LYS A 185 -0.53 21.63 0.09
N LEU A 186 -1.63 21.75 -0.66
CA LEU A 186 -2.13 23.03 -1.21
C LEU A 186 -3.63 23.19 -0.91
N PRO A 187 -4.17 24.42 -0.94
CA PRO A 187 -5.61 24.65 -0.81
C PRO A 187 -6.41 23.77 -1.79
N PHE A 188 -7.52 23.19 -1.32
CA PHE A 188 -8.38 22.24 -2.05
C PHE A 188 -7.76 20.88 -2.43
N LEU A 189 -6.49 20.64 -2.12
CA LEU A 189 -5.84 19.32 -2.26
C LEU A 189 -5.72 18.65 -0.87
N ARG A 190 -4.76 17.74 -0.68
CA ARG A 190 -4.56 16.95 0.54
C ARG A 190 -5.79 16.11 0.94
N TRP A 191 -6.49 15.53 -0.04
CA TRP A 191 -7.73 14.78 0.15
C TRP A 191 -7.60 13.60 1.12
N LYS A 192 -6.38 13.11 1.37
CA LYS A 192 -6.11 12.11 2.42
C LYS A 192 -6.61 12.51 3.82
N GLN A 193 -6.77 13.81 4.11
CA GLN A 193 -7.27 14.28 5.41
C GLN A 193 -8.80 14.12 5.56
N ASN A 194 -9.53 13.93 4.46
CA ASN A 194 -10.95 13.67 4.47
C ASN A 194 -11.19 12.20 4.13
N ALA A 195 -11.77 11.44 5.07
CA ALA A 195 -11.97 10.00 4.92
C ALA A 195 -12.77 9.63 3.65
N PHE A 196 -13.80 10.41 3.31
CA PHE A 196 -14.60 10.18 2.11
C PHE A 196 -13.77 10.38 0.84
N LEU A 197 -13.08 11.52 0.70
CA LEU A 197 -12.27 11.81 -0.48
C LEU A 197 -11.08 10.83 -0.61
N ALA A 198 -10.46 10.46 0.51
CA ALA A 198 -9.39 9.46 0.55
C ALA A 198 -9.88 8.09 0.03
N ALA A 199 -11.05 7.64 0.48
CA ALA A 199 -11.68 6.41 0.00
C ALA A 199 -12.08 6.50 -1.48
N SER A 200 -12.64 7.63 -1.90
CA SER A 200 -12.99 7.89 -3.31
C SER A 200 -11.77 7.81 -4.21
N CYS A 201 -10.62 8.41 -3.86
CA CYS A 201 -9.38 8.28 -4.64
C CYS A 201 -8.97 6.82 -4.82
N ILE A 202 -8.94 6.06 -3.72
CA ILE A 202 -8.52 4.64 -3.74
C ILE A 202 -9.47 3.83 -4.63
N LEU A 203 -10.79 4.01 -4.46
CA LEU A 203 -11.81 3.31 -5.24
C LEU A 203 -11.74 3.68 -6.71
N CYS A 204 -11.73 4.97 -7.05
CA CYS A 204 -11.69 5.43 -8.44
C CYS A 204 -10.48 4.87 -9.17
N VAL A 205 -9.27 4.95 -8.58
CA VAL A 205 -8.06 4.44 -9.22
C VAL A 205 -8.06 2.91 -9.30
N ARG A 206 -8.32 2.22 -8.18
CA ARG A 206 -8.08 0.76 -8.10
C ARG A 206 -9.24 -0.07 -8.63
N ALA A 207 -10.48 0.34 -8.40
CA ALA A 207 -11.65 -0.44 -8.77
C ALA A 207 -12.24 -0.06 -10.13
N VAL A 208 -12.16 1.22 -10.51
CA VAL A 208 -12.82 1.69 -11.74
C VAL A 208 -11.81 1.88 -12.86
N VAL A 209 -10.81 2.74 -12.65
CA VAL A 209 -9.83 3.10 -13.67
C VAL A 209 -9.04 1.87 -14.11
N VAL A 210 -8.45 1.11 -13.19
CA VAL A 210 -7.66 -0.08 -13.54
C VAL A 210 -8.50 -1.12 -14.28
N GLN A 211 -9.75 -1.35 -13.86
CA GLN A 211 -10.57 -2.40 -14.46
C GLN A 211 -11.06 -1.99 -15.86
N LEU A 212 -11.63 -0.79 -16.00
CA LEU A 212 -12.24 -0.36 -17.25
C LEU A 212 -11.20 0.07 -18.28
N ALA A 213 -10.22 0.88 -17.89
CA ALA A 213 -9.30 1.47 -18.85
C ALA A 213 -8.35 0.44 -19.49
N PHE A 214 -7.85 -0.51 -18.69
CA PHE A 214 -6.96 -1.55 -19.20
C PHE A 214 -7.73 -2.57 -20.02
N PHE A 215 -8.95 -2.93 -19.62
CA PHE A 215 -9.84 -3.75 -20.43
C PHE A 215 -10.11 -3.08 -21.80
N MET A 216 -10.52 -1.81 -21.81
CA MET A 216 -10.81 -1.08 -23.04
C MET A 216 -9.55 -0.88 -23.90
N HIS A 217 -8.39 -0.65 -23.29
CA HIS A 217 -7.12 -0.58 -24.01
C HIS A 217 -6.85 -1.89 -24.75
N MET A 218 -6.95 -3.03 -24.06
CA MET A 218 -6.69 -4.33 -24.65
C MET A 218 -7.72 -4.69 -25.72
N GLN A 219 -9.01 -4.50 -25.44
CA GLN A 219 -10.09 -4.84 -26.37
C GLN A 219 -10.02 -4.01 -27.66
N ARG A 220 -9.89 -2.68 -27.55
CA ARG A 220 -9.99 -1.78 -28.71
C ARG A 220 -8.68 -1.49 -29.40
N TYR A 221 -7.62 -1.27 -28.64
CA TYR A 221 -6.35 -0.73 -29.17
C TYR A 221 -5.28 -1.81 -29.34
N VAL A 222 -5.46 -2.99 -28.75
CA VAL A 222 -4.54 -4.13 -28.94
C VAL A 222 -5.18 -5.21 -29.79
N LEU A 223 -6.42 -5.60 -29.48
CA LEU A 223 -7.16 -6.64 -30.21
C LEU A 223 -8.03 -6.09 -31.37
N GLY A 224 -8.16 -4.77 -31.49
CA GLY A 224 -8.85 -4.12 -32.61
C GLY A 224 -10.39 -4.22 -32.59
N ARG A 225 -10.99 -4.73 -31.51
CA ARG A 225 -12.43 -4.97 -31.38
C ARG A 225 -13.19 -3.72 -30.92
N PRO A 226 -14.49 -3.57 -31.22
CA PRO A 226 -15.30 -2.53 -30.60
C PRO A 226 -15.34 -2.71 -29.08
N VAL A 227 -15.45 -1.60 -28.34
CA VAL A 227 -15.56 -1.66 -26.87
C VAL A 227 -16.93 -2.21 -26.49
N THR A 228 -16.96 -3.37 -25.85
CA THR A 228 -18.17 -4.00 -25.29
C THR A 228 -17.87 -4.49 -23.88
N LEU A 229 -18.57 -3.93 -22.89
CA LEU A 229 -18.38 -4.33 -21.50
C LEU A 229 -18.97 -5.73 -21.28
N THR A 230 -18.09 -6.71 -21.06
CA THR A 230 -18.46 -8.09 -20.79
C THR A 230 -18.90 -8.27 -19.34
N LYS A 231 -19.67 -9.34 -19.05
CA LYS A 231 -20.08 -9.68 -17.67
C LYS A 231 -18.90 -9.77 -16.69
N PRO A 232 -17.75 -10.39 -17.03
CA PRO A 232 -16.59 -10.42 -16.13
C PRO A 232 -16.03 -9.05 -15.78
N VAL A 233 -15.89 -8.12 -16.74
CA VAL A 233 -15.31 -6.80 -16.41
C VAL A 233 -16.29 -5.99 -15.56
N VAL A 234 -17.60 -6.12 -15.78
CA VAL A 234 -18.63 -5.49 -14.95
C VAL A 234 -18.59 -6.08 -13.53
N PHE A 235 -18.58 -7.40 -13.41
CA PHE A 235 -18.45 -8.10 -12.12
C PHE A 235 -17.17 -7.68 -11.40
N ALA A 236 -16.03 -7.73 -12.10
CA ALA A 236 -14.73 -7.37 -11.54
C ALA A 236 -14.71 -5.91 -11.06
N THR A 237 -15.28 -4.98 -11.82
CA THR A 237 -15.37 -3.57 -11.43
C THR A 237 -16.20 -3.42 -10.16
N ALA A 238 -17.39 -4.02 -10.11
CA ALA A 238 -18.27 -3.95 -8.94
C ALA A 238 -17.64 -4.60 -7.70
N PHE A 239 -17.08 -5.80 -7.86
CA PHE A 239 -16.47 -6.55 -6.78
C PHE A 239 -15.20 -5.86 -6.23
N MET A 240 -14.36 -5.33 -7.12
CA MET A 240 -13.18 -4.56 -6.73
C MET A 240 -13.53 -3.22 -6.07
N CYS A 241 -14.71 -2.64 -6.30
CA CYS A 241 -15.19 -1.47 -5.56
C CYS A 241 -15.40 -1.79 -4.07
N PHE A 242 -16.05 -2.92 -3.75
CA PHE A 242 -16.22 -3.35 -2.36
C PHE A 242 -14.88 -3.61 -1.68
N PHE A 243 -13.99 -4.33 -2.34
CA PHE A 243 -12.64 -4.56 -1.82
C PHE A 243 -11.85 -3.26 -1.64
N SER A 244 -11.94 -2.32 -2.58
CA SER A 244 -11.22 -1.04 -2.50
C SER A 244 -11.74 -0.16 -1.36
N ALA A 245 -13.06 -0.17 -1.12
CA ALA A 245 -13.65 0.50 0.03
C ALA A 245 -13.13 -0.12 1.33
N VAL A 246 -13.10 -1.45 1.43
CA VAL A 246 -12.55 -2.14 2.60
C VAL A 246 -11.07 -1.83 2.79
N ILE A 247 -10.25 -1.89 1.75
CA ILE A 247 -8.83 -1.52 1.83
C ILE A 247 -8.65 -0.08 2.30
N ALA A 248 -9.51 0.84 1.84
CA ALA A 248 -9.47 2.24 2.25
C ALA A 248 -9.80 2.42 3.73
N LEU A 249 -10.77 1.67 4.28
CA LEU A 249 -11.11 1.70 5.70
C LEU A 249 -10.05 0.99 6.56
N PHE A 250 -9.57 -0.16 6.08
CA PHE A 250 -8.66 -1.02 6.84
C PHE A 250 -7.27 -0.41 6.99
N LYS A 251 -6.81 0.40 6.01
CA LYS A 251 -5.52 1.10 6.10
C LYS A 251 -5.46 2.02 7.33
N ASP A 252 -6.59 2.58 7.75
CA ASP A 252 -6.66 3.56 8.84
C ASP A 252 -6.68 2.87 10.23
N ILE A 253 -6.89 1.54 10.30
CA ILE A 253 -6.91 0.80 11.57
C ILE A 253 -5.50 0.75 12.20
N PRO A 254 -4.42 0.31 11.52
CA PRO A 254 -3.06 0.31 12.09
C PRO A 254 -2.45 1.72 12.24
N ASP A 255 -3.00 2.72 11.55
CA ASP A 255 -2.49 4.09 11.55
C ASP A 255 -3.18 5.00 12.61
N VAL A 256 -4.07 4.45 13.45
CA VAL A 256 -4.96 5.21 14.34
C VAL A 256 -4.21 6.14 15.32
N GLU A 257 -3.07 5.72 15.87
CA GLU A 257 -2.30 6.57 16.80
C GLU A 257 -1.69 7.77 16.08
N GLY A 258 -1.11 7.53 14.89
CA GLY A 258 -0.53 8.56 14.05
C GLY A 258 -1.59 9.54 13.56
N ASP A 259 -2.73 9.03 13.07
CA ASP A 259 -3.86 9.85 12.64
C ASP A 259 -4.35 10.77 13.76
N ARG A 260 -4.50 10.23 14.99
CA ARG A 260 -4.89 11.02 16.16
C ARG A 260 -3.87 12.12 16.48
N HIS A 261 -2.57 11.78 16.46
CA HIS A 261 -1.50 12.73 16.76
C HIS A 261 -1.46 13.90 15.76
N PHE A 262 -1.71 13.63 14.48
CA PHE A 262 -1.72 14.63 13.41
C PHE A 262 -3.11 15.24 13.12
N GLY A 263 -4.11 14.98 13.98
CA GLY A 263 -5.45 15.56 13.89
C GLY A 263 -6.32 15.06 12.73
N ILE A 264 -5.99 13.89 12.15
CA ILE A 264 -6.76 13.25 11.08
C ILE A 264 -7.97 12.53 11.70
N LYS A 265 -9.18 12.93 11.30
CA LYS A 265 -10.43 12.32 11.78
C LYS A 265 -10.83 11.12 10.91
N SER A 266 -10.04 10.05 10.95
CA SER A 266 -10.40 8.80 10.25
C SER A 266 -11.56 8.07 10.96
N LEU A 267 -12.17 7.10 10.27
CA LEU A 267 -13.28 6.34 10.83
C LEU A 267 -12.83 5.51 12.04
N SER A 268 -11.60 4.97 11.99
CA SER A 268 -10.98 4.23 13.08
C SER A 268 -10.73 5.11 14.31
N VAL A 269 -10.37 6.38 14.12
CA VAL A 269 -10.25 7.36 15.22
C VAL A 269 -11.61 7.69 15.84
N SER A 270 -12.65 7.79 15.01
CA SER A 270 -13.98 8.25 15.43
C SER A 270 -14.86 7.16 16.06
N LEU A 271 -14.85 5.95 15.48
CA LEU A 271 -15.69 4.83 15.92
C LEU A 271 -14.94 3.78 16.75
N GLY A 272 -13.61 3.77 16.68
CA GLY A 272 -12.73 2.76 17.27
C GLY A 272 -12.34 1.66 16.27
N GLN A 273 -11.13 1.13 16.46
CA GLN A 273 -10.52 0.12 15.58
C GLN A 273 -11.37 -1.15 15.43
N GLU A 274 -11.90 -1.69 16.54
CA GLU A 274 -12.67 -2.93 16.54
C GLU A 274 -13.97 -2.83 15.73
N LYS A 275 -14.72 -1.74 15.87
CA LYS A 275 -15.96 -1.53 15.12
C LYS A 275 -15.70 -1.44 13.62
N VAL A 276 -14.66 -0.71 13.22
CA VAL A 276 -14.25 -0.56 11.82
C VAL A 276 -13.73 -1.87 11.25
N PHE A 277 -12.96 -2.64 12.04
CA PHE A 277 -12.52 -3.98 11.67
C PHE A 277 -13.70 -4.88 11.32
N TRP A 278 -14.67 -5.04 12.22
CA TRP A 278 -15.83 -5.92 11.97
C TRP A 278 -16.75 -5.40 10.86
N LEU A 279 -16.85 -4.09 10.67
CA LEU A 279 -17.52 -3.51 9.50
C LEU A 279 -16.85 -3.97 8.20
N CYS A 280 -15.52 -3.90 8.13
CA CYS A 280 -14.76 -4.36 6.96
C CYS A 280 -14.95 -5.85 6.68
N ILE A 281 -14.93 -6.69 7.73
CA ILE A 281 -15.16 -8.13 7.59
C ILE A 281 -16.57 -8.39 7.04
N LYS A 282 -17.60 -7.74 7.60
CA LYS A 282 -18.99 -7.89 7.11
C LYS A 282 -19.12 -7.48 5.65
N LEU A 283 -18.54 -6.35 5.25
CA LEU A 283 -18.55 -5.88 3.86
C LEU A 283 -17.90 -6.90 2.90
N LEU A 284 -16.73 -7.45 3.27
CA LEU A 284 -16.09 -8.50 2.46
C LEU A 284 -16.91 -9.79 2.43
N SER A 285 -17.47 -10.23 3.57
CA SER A 285 -18.33 -11.41 3.62
C SER A 285 -19.56 -11.26 2.72
N THR A 286 -20.18 -10.09 2.69
CA THR A 286 -21.30 -9.79 1.77
C THR A 286 -20.85 -9.83 0.32
N ALA A 287 -19.70 -9.25 -0.01
CA ALA A 287 -19.16 -9.30 -1.37
C ALA A 287 -18.90 -10.75 -1.82
N TYR A 288 -18.27 -11.57 -0.97
CA TYR A 288 -18.05 -12.98 -1.25
C TYR A 288 -19.35 -13.77 -1.40
N ALA A 289 -20.34 -13.54 -0.54
CA ALA A 289 -21.65 -14.18 -0.66
C ALA A 289 -22.30 -13.85 -2.03
N ALA A 290 -22.22 -12.59 -2.47
CA ALA A 290 -22.69 -12.19 -3.80
C ALA A 290 -21.91 -12.89 -4.92
N ALA A 291 -20.58 -13.00 -4.82
CA ALA A 291 -19.76 -13.72 -5.81
C ALA A 291 -20.10 -15.22 -5.89
N ILE A 292 -20.34 -15.86 -4.75
CA ILE A 292 -20.79 -17.26 -4.66
C ILE A 292 -22.15 -17.43 -5.36
N MET A 293 -23.09 -16.51 -5.14
CA MET A 293 -24.39 -16.51 -5.82
C MET A 293 -24.27 -16.33 -7.34
N VAL A 294 -23.36 -15.46 -7.79
CA VAL A 294 -23.05 -15.29 -9.23
C VAL A 294 -22.52 -16.61 -9.81
N GLY A 295 -21.60 -17.28 -9.11
CA GLY A 295 -21.11 -18.59 -9.51
C GLY A 295 -22.21 -19.66 -9.58
N ALA A 296 -23.08 -19.73 -8.56
CA ALA A 296 -24.19 -20.67 -8.50
C ALA A 296 -25.23 -20.45 -9.62
N SER A 297 -25.37 -19.21 -10.07
CA SER A 297 -26.31 -18.80 -11.12
C SER A 297 -25.70 -18.82 -12.53
N SER A 298 -24.43 -19.22 -12.68
CA SER A 298 -23.78 -19.27 -14.01
C SER A 298 -24.36 -20.41 -14.87
N PRO A 299 -24.63 -20.14 -16.16
CA PRO A 299 -25.05 -21.18 -17.10
C PRO A 299 -23.92 -22.19 -17.39
N ASN A 300 -22.65 -21.78 -17.28
CA ASN A 300 -21.51 -22.66 -17.47
C ASN A 300 -21.17 -23.36 -16.14
N LYS A 301 -21.53 -24.63 -16.01
CA LYS A 301 -21.37 -25.38 -14.75
C LYS A 301 -19.92 -25.47 -14.27
N TYR A 302 -18.95 -25.58 -15.17
CA TYR A 302 -17.54 -25.65 -14.80
C TYR A 302 -17.06 -24.30 -14.22
N LYS A 303 -17.26 -23.22 -14.98
CA LYS A 303 -16.88 -21.85 -14.58
C LYS A 303 -17.63 -21.37 -13.34
N GLY A 304 -18.92 -21.67 -13.27
CA GLY A 304 -19.79 -21.39 -12.13
C GLY A 304 -19.33 -22.10 -10.86
N THR A 305 -19.03 -23.40 -10.94
CA THR A 305 -18.52 -24.18 -9.79
C THR A 305 -17.17 -23.66 -9.33
N LEU A 306 -16.26 -23.34 -10.26
CA LEU A 306 -14.94 -22.77 -9.92
C LEU A 306 -15.07 -21.41 -9.23
N THR A 307 -15.96 -20.54 -9.75
CA THR A 307 -16.28 -19.24 -9.13
C THR A 307 -16.82 -19.44 -7.72
N MET A 308 -17.81 -20.33 -7.55
CA MET A 308 -18.45 -20.60 -6.26
C MET A 308 -17.47 -21.14 -5.22
N LEU A 309 -16.71 -22.19 -5.57
CA LEU A 309 -15.75 -22.82 -4.66
C LEU A 309 -14.55 -21.91 -4.37
N GLY A 310 -14.03 -21.20 -5.37
CA GLY A 310 -12.90 -20.28 -5.21
C GLY A 310 -13.22 -19.15 -4.24
N HIS A 311 -14.32 -18.44 -4.44
CA HIS A 311 -14.74 -17.36 -3.54
C HIS A 311 -15.17 -17.89 -2.17
N GLY A 312 -15.81 -19.07 -2.10
CA GLY A 312 -16.15 -19.73 -0.83
C GLY A 312 -14.91 -20.10 0.00
N PHE A 313 -13.85 -20.58 -0.65
CA PHE A 313 -12.57 -20.87 0.00
C PHE A 313 -11.92 -19.61 0.56
N LEU A 314 -11.83 -18.54 -0.23
CA LEU A 314 -11.27 -17.26 0.21
C LEU A 314 -12.09 -16.61 1.34
N ALA A 315 -13.42 -16.68 1.25
CA ALA A 315 -14.32 -16.23 2.32
C ALA A 315 -14.12 -17.00 3.63
N SER A 316 -13.91 -18.31 3.53
CA SER A 316 -13.65 -19.17 4.69
C SER A 316 -12.33 -18.81 5.37
N ILE A 317 -11.26 -18.61 4.59
CA ILE A 317 -9.96 -18.18 5.13
C ILE A 317 -10.07 -16.80 5.78
N LEU A 318 -10.78 -15.85 5.14
CA LEU A 318 -11.02 -14.53 5.71
C LEU A 318 -11.68 -14.65 7.09
N TRP A 319 -12.75 -15.43 7.19
CA TRP A 319 -13.52 -15.58 8.42
C TRP A 319 -12.72 -16.25 9.54
N ILE A 320 -12.00 -17.32 9.22
CA ILE A 320 -11.15 -18.05 10.18
C ILE A 320 -10.09 -17.11 10.75
N ARG A 321 -9.36 -16.38 9.89
CA ARG A 321 -8.32 -15.45 10.33
C ARG A 321 -8.88 -14.26 11.08
N ALA A 322 -10.07 -13.77 10.70
CA ALA A 322 -10.70 -12.63 11.35
C ALA A 322 -11.07 -12.94 12.81
N LYS A 323 -11.41 -14.20 13.13
CA LYS A 323 -11.71 -14.63 14.49
C LYS A 323 -10.48 -14.80 15.38
N SER A 324 -9.31 -15.03 14.80
CA SER A 324 -8.08 -15.33 15.54
C SER A 324 -7.16 -14.12 15.75
N ILE A 325 -7.55 -12.93 15.28
CA ILE A 325 -6.71 -11.73 15.34
C ILE A 325 -6.78 -11.07 16.72
N ASN A 326 -5.66 -10.51 17.17
CA ASN A 326 -5.64 -9.57 18.29
C ASN A 326 -5.65 -8.13 17.74
N ILE A 327 -6.77 -7.43 17.89
CA ILE A 327 -6.97 -6.07 17.34
C ILE A 327 -6.14 -5.02 18.10
N GLU A 328 -5.81 -5.27 19.38
CA GLU A 328 -5.02 -4.35 20.20
C GLU A 328 -3.54 -4.34 19.79
N ASN A 329 -3.07 -5.39 19.11
CA ASN A 329 -1.70 -5.50 18.66
C ASN A 329 -1.53 -4.92 17.25
N LYS A 330 -0.80 -3.80 17.13
CA LYS A 330 -0.54 -3.11 15.86
C LYS A 330 0.12 -3.99 14.80
N GLU A 331 1.07 -4.86 15.18
CA GLU A 331 1.71 -5.78 14.24
C GLU A 331 0.72 -6.82 13.70
N SER A 332 -0.14 -7.35 14.57
CA SER A 332 -1.21 -8.29 14.19
C SER A 332 -2.19 -7.66 13.21
N VAL A 333 -2.66 -6.43 13.48
CA VAL A 333 -3.54 -5.67 12.59
C VAL A 333 -2.85 -5.37 11.25
N THR A 334 -1.57 -4.96 11.28
CA THR A 334 -0.80 -4.68 10.06
C THR A 334 -0.61 -5.94 9.22
N ALA A 335 -0.30 -7.08 9.85
CA ALA A 335 -0.20 -8.38 9.18
C ALA A 335 -1.54 -8.80 8.55
N PHE A 336 -2.66 -8.55 9.23
CA PHE A 336 -3.99 -8.82 8.70
C PHE A 336 -4.36 -7.89 7.55
N TYR A 337 -4.03 -6.61 7.63
CA TYR A 337 -4.17 -5.66 6.52
C TYR A 337 -3.42 -6.14 5.27
N MET A 338 -2.18 -6.61 5.44
CA MET A 338 -1.40 -7.21 4.35
C MET A 338 -2.00 -8.53 3.84
N PHE A 339 -2.71 -9.27 4.69
CA PHE A 339 -3.50 -10.42 4.28
C PHE A 339 -4.74 -10.04 3.45
N ILE A 340 -5.47 -8.97 3.79
CA ILE A 340 -6.56 -8.43 2.95
C ILE A 340 -6.05 -8.06 1.56
N TRP A 341 -4.85 -7.47 1.46
CA TRP A 341 -4.21 -7.27 0.16
C TRP A 341 -3.96 -8.58 -0.59
N LYS A 342 -3.50 -9.64 0.08
CA LYS A 342 -3.30 -10.96 -0.57
C LYS A 342 -4.62 -11.52 -1.11
N LEU A 343 -5.72 -11.39 -0.34
CA LEU A 343 -7.05 -11.76 -0.82
C LEU A 343 -7.43 -10.96 -2.06
N PHE A 344 -7.32 -9.63 -2.02
CA PHE A 344 -7.60 -8.76 -3.17
C PHE A 344 -6.86 -9.19 -4.45
N TYR A 345 -5.59 -9.60 -4.34
CA TYR A 345 -4.84 -10.09 -5.50
C TYR A 345 -5.20 -11.52 -5.90
N ALA A 346 -5.64 -12.36 -4.95
CA ALA A 346 -6.16 -13.69 -5.25
C ALA A 346 -7.41 -13.63 -6.14
N GLU A 347 -8.25 -12.61 -5.96
CA GLU A 347 -9.47 -12.41 -6.76
C GLU A 347 -9.18 -12.24 -8.25
N TYR A 348 -8.05 -11.62 -8.61
CA TYR A 348 -7.65 -11.48 -10.00
C TYR A 348 -7.36 -12.82 -10.68
N PHE A 349 -7.12 -13.90 -9.94
CA PHE A 349 -7.05 -15.24 -10.51
C PHE A 349 -8.44 -15.87 -10.73
N LEU A 350 -9.46 -15.44 -9.98
CA LEU A 350 -10.82 -15.98 -10.08
C LEU A 350 -11.67 -15.22 -11.11
N ILE A 351 -11.48 -13.91 -11.27
CA ILE A 351 -12.26 -13.04 -12.16
C ILE A 351 -12.38 -13.59 -13.60
N PRO A 352 -11.32 -14.11 -14.26
CA PRO A 352 -11.43 -14.63 -15.62
C PRO A 352 -12.40 -15.82 -15.77
N PHE A 353 -12.78 -16.47 -14.67
CA PHE A 353 -13.71 -17.59 -14.65
C PHE A 353 -15.16 -17.18 -14.41
N VAL A 354 -15.43 -15.88 -14.19
CA VAL A 354 -16.79 -15.38 -13.95
C VAL A 354 -17.51 -15.15 -15.29
N HIS A 355 -18.09 -16.20 -15.87
CA HIS A 355 -18.85 -16.15 -17.13
C HIS A 355 -20.12 -17.01 -17.10
#